data_AF-A0A7X8AIM6-F1
#
_entry.id   AF-A0A7X8AIM6-F1
#
_cell.length_a   1.000
_cell.length_b   1.000
_cell.length_c   1.000
_cell.angle_alpha   90.00
_cell.angle_beta   90.00
_cell.angle_gamma   90.00
#
_symmetry.space_group_name_H-M   'P 1'
#
loop_
_entity.id
_entity.type
_entity.pdbx_description
1 polymer ?
#
loop_
_entity_poly.entity_id
_entity_poly.type
_entity_poly.pdbx_seq_one_letter_code
_entity_poly.pdbx_strand_id
1 'polypeptide(L)'
;MAARSIEIKLELRKETGKNKAKKLRKEGYLPAIFYGPGYKESIPVMVRIDDVLPYLQSSHWGTYAFNVTLPDGRTETALIRDLQVDP
;
A
#
# COMPACT_ATOMS: atom_id res chain seq x y z
N MET A 1 -14.65 -15.67 14.63
CA MET A 1 -13.80 -14.47 14.48
C MET A 1 -13.84 -14.07 13.02
N ALA A 2 -14.51 -12.96 12.69
CA ALA A 2 -14.69 -12.55 11.30
C ALA A 2 -13.34 -12.11 10.72
N ALA A 3 -12.90 -12.76 9.64
CA ALA A 3 -11.83 -12.23 8.81
C ALA A 3 -12.30 -10.88 8.28
N ARG A 4 -11.79 -9.78 8.83
CA ARG A 4 -11.97 -8.45 8.26
C ARG A 4 -11.10 -8.41 7.01
N SER A 5 -11.70 -8.74 5.88
CA SER A 5 -11.11 -8.52 4.56
C SER A 5 -11.00 -7.02 4.34
N ILE A 6 -9.79 -6.46 4.38
CA ILE A 6 -9.57 -5.03 4.16
C ILE A 6 -9.27 -4.84 2.69
N GLU A 7 -10.17 -4.19 1.97
CA GLU A 7 -10.02 -3.93 0.54
C GLU A 7 -9.32 -2.58 0.33
N ILE A 8 -8.20 -2.60 -0.39
CA ILE A 8 -7.40 -1.42 -0.70
C ILE A 8 -7.26 -1.33 -2.21
N LYS A 9 -7.47 -0.14 -2.77
CA LYS A 9 -7.17 0.13 -4.18
C LYS A 9 -5.76 0.68 -4.30
N LEU A 10 -4.94 0.01 -5.12
CA LEU A 10 -3.61 0.47 -5.47
C LEU A 10 -3.66 1.13 -6.84
N GLU A 11 -3.09 2.34 -6.92
CA GLU A 11 -2.91 3.06 -8.16
C GLU A 11 -1.46 2.93 -8.64
N LEU A 12 -1.27 2.75 -9.96
CA LEU A 12 0.07 2.67 -10.53
C LEU A 12 0.76 4.01 -10.37
N ARG A 13 1.94 4.01 -9.74
CA ARG A 13 2.75 5.20 -9.61
C ARG A 13 3.67 5.32 -10.82
N LYS A 14 3.27 6.11 -11.82
CA LYS A 14 4.12 6.45 -12.97
C LYS A 14 5.31 7.34 -12.61
N GLU A 15 5.21 8.09 -11.50
CA GLU A 15 6.18 9.13 -11.18
C GLU A 15 7.09 8.76 -10.00
N THR A 16 8.29 8.28 -10.30
CA THR A 16 9.34 7.95 -9.32
C THR A 16 10.26 9.14 -9.05
N GLY A 17 10.57 9.42 -7.78
CA GLY A 17 11.46 10.53 -7.38
C GLY A 17 11.16 11.16 -6.01
N LYS A 18 12.18 11.80 -5.42
CA LYS A 18 12.14 12.39 -4.05
C LYS A 18 11.11 13.53 -3.92
N ASN A 19 11.13 14.49 -4.85
CA ASN A 19 10.20 15.63 -4.82
C ASN A 19 8.75 15.19 -5.04
N LYS A 20 8.52 14.22 -5.92
CA LYS A 20 7.18 13.72 -6.22
C LYS A 20 6.61 12.87 -5.09
N ALA A 21 7.42 12.01 -4.47
CA ALA A 21 7.01 11.30 -3.26
C ALA A 21 6.60 12.27 -2.13
N LYS A 22 7.33 13.37 -1.96
CA LYS A 22 6.99 14.40 -0.98
C LYS A 22 5.68 15.11 -1.30
N LYS A 23 5.42 15.40 -2.59
CA LYS A 23 4.15 16.00 -3.04
C LYS A 23 2.97 15.05 -2.86
N LEU A 24 3.11 13.79 -3.24
CA LEU A 24 2.10 12.74 -3.04
C LEU A 24 1.70 12.61 -1.56
N ARG A 25 2.67 12.57 -0.65
CA ARG A 25 2.38 12.54 0.79
C ARG A 25 1.60 13.77 1.26
N LYS A 26 1.89 14.96 0.72
CA LYS A 26 1.13 16.18 1.00
C LYS A 26 -0.29 16.16 0.41
N GLU A 27 -0.47 15.46 -0.71
CA GLU A 27 -1.77 15.29 -1.38
C GLU A 27 -2.62 14.18 -0.73
N GLY A 28 -2.11 13.50 0.31
CA GLY A 28 -2.81 12.40 0.98
C GLY A 28 -2.62 11.04 0.31
N TYR A 29 -1.59 10.88 -0.52
CA TYR A 29 -1.20 9.61 -1.11
C TYR A 29 0.07 9.06 -0.44
N LEU A 30 0.00 7.80 -0.01
CA LEU A 30 1.11 7.04 0.52
C LEU A 30 1.78 6.26 -0.63
N PRO A 31 3.05 6.56 -0.98
CA PRO A 31 3.79 5.76 -1.93
C PRO A 31 4.13 4.40 -1.32
N ALA A 32 3.88 3.32 -2.06
CA ALA A 32 4.16 1.95 -1.66
C ALA A 32 4.78 1.16 -2.81
N ILE A 33 5.34 -0.02 -2.50
CA ILE A 33 5.89 -0.92 -3.50
C ILE A 33 5.24 -2.28 -3.28
N PHE A 34 4.62 -2.80 -4.33
CA PHE A 34 4.05 -4.13 -4.32
C PHE A 34 5.06 -5.12 -4.90
N TYR A 35 5.42 -6.13 -4.12
CA TYR A 35 6.35 -7.16 -4.52
C TYR A 35 5.94 -8.50 -3.90
N GLY A 36 6.30 -9.60 -4.55
CA GLY A 36 6.01 -10.94 -4.06
C GLY A 36 6.74 -12.01 -4.86
N PRO A 37 6.82 -13.25 -4.34
CA PRO A 37 7.54 -14.34 -4.99
C PRO A 37 6.96 -14.74 -6.37
N GLY A 38 5.70 -14.42 -6.65
CA GLY A 38 5.06 -14.60 -7.96
C GLY A 38 5.26 -13.44 -8.95
N TYR A 39 5.82 -12.31 -8.51
CA TYR A 39 6.03 -11.12 -9.33
C TYR A 39 7.52 -10.94 -9.61
N LYS A 40 7.91 -11.04 -10.89
CA LYS A 40 9.30 -10.85 -11.34
C LYS A 40 9.83 -9.44 -11.09
N GLU A 41 8.94 -8.45 -11.02
CA GLU A 41 9.29 -7.04 -10.89
C GLU A 41 8.47 -6.40 -9.76
N SER A 42 9.12 -5.47 -9.03
CA SER A 42 8.46 -4.68 -8.00
C SER A 42 7.62 -3.59 -8.65
N ILE A 43 6.32 -3.60 -8.39
CA ILE A 43 5.39 -2.65 -8.99
C ILE A 43 5.32 -1.41 -8.08
N PRO A 44 5.76 -0.22 -8.54
CA PRO A 44 5.60 1.00 -7.78
C PRO A 44 4.13 1.39 -7.78
N VAL A 45 3.54 1.42 -6.59
CA VAL A 45 2.13 1.73 -6.39
C VAL A 45 1.97 2.91 -5.43
N MET A 46 0.77 3.46 -5.39
CA MET A 46 0.37 4.43 -4.39
C MET A 46 -1.03 4.09 -3.89
N VAL A 47 -1.29 4.43 -2.64
CA VAL A 47 -2.56 4.23 -1.97
C VAL A 47 -2.98 5.52 -1.29
N ARG A 48 -4.28 5.79 -1.15
CA ARG A 48 -4.73 6.93 -0.36
C ARG A 48 -4.46 6.67 1.12
N ILE A 49 -3.92 7.66 1.80
CA ILE A 49 -3.53 7.51 3.20
C ILE A 49 -4.76 7.28 4.09
N ASP A 50 -5.88 7.93 3.81
CA ASP A 50 -7.14 7.75 4.56
C ASP A 50 -7.61 6.28 4.60
N ASP A 51 -7.37 5.52 3.52
CA ASP A 51 -7.78 4.12 3.45
C ASP A 51 -6.88 3.20 4.28
N VAL A 52 -5.63 3.60 4.55
CA VAL A 52 -4.64 2.78 5.26
C VAL A 52 -4.34 3.25 6.68
N LEU A 53 -4.50 4.55 6.96
CA LEU A 53 -4.20 5.18 8.25
C LEU A 53 -4.83 4.43 9.45
N PRO A 54 -6.12 4.06 9.45
CA PRO A 54 -6.72 3.40 10.61
C PRO A 54 -6.11 2.01 10.87
N TYR A 55 -5.61 1.35 9.82
CA TYR A 55 -4.97 0.04 9.92
C TYR A 55 -3.49 0.16 10.32
N LEU A 56 -2.79 1.18 9.81
CA LEU A 56 -1.40 1.47 10.18
C LEU A 56 -1.26 1.92 11.63
N GLN A 57 -2.24 2.64 12.17
CA GLN A 57 -2.26 3.07 13.58
C GLN A 57 -2.60 1.93 14.55
N SER A 58 -3.12 0.81 14.05
CA SER A 58 -3.40 -0.35 14.89
C SER A 58 -2.11 -1.06 15.28
N SER A 59 -1.95 -1.48 16.54
CA SER A 59 -0.73 -2.17 17.03
C SER A 59 -0.43 -3.50 16.31
N HIS A 60 -1.35 -4.00 15.49
CA HIS A 60 -1.24 -5.26 14.76
C HIS A 60 -1.10 -5.09 13.23
N TRP A 61 -0.72 -3.90 12.75
CA TRP A 61 -0.61 -3.57 11.32
C TRP A 61 0.13 -4.65 10.48
N GLY A 62 1.19 -5.26 11.01
CA GLY A 62 1.97 -6.30 10.33
C GLY A 62 1.32 -7.68 10.25
N THR A 63 0.17 -7.91 10.89
CA THR A 63 -0.55 -9.19 10.87
C THR A 63 -1.81 -9.14 10.00
N TYR A 64 -2.20 -7.96 9.51
CA TYR A 64 -3.36 -7.82 8.66
C TYR A 64 -3.06 -8.26 7.22
N ALA A 65 -3.93 -9.12 6.69
CA ALA A 65 -4.01 -9.40 5.27
C ALA A 65 -4.93 -8.36 4.62
N PHE A 66 -4.42 -7.74 3.56
CA PHE A 66 -5.12 -6.73 2.77
C PHE A 66 -5.42 -7.29 1.39
N ASN A 67 -6.65 -7.19 0.94
CA ASN A 67 -6.99 -7.47 -0.45
C ASN A 67 -6.70 -6.20 -1.25
N VAL A 68 -5.59 -6.20 -1.98
CA VAL A 68 -5.18 -5.08 -2.80
C VAL A 68 -5.61 -5.28 -4.24
N THR A 69 -6.35 -4.31 -4.79
CA THR A 69 -6.62 -4.26 -6.21
C THR A 69 -5.46 -3.57 -6.90
N LEU A 70 -4.69 -4.33 -7.69
CA LEU A 70 -3.62 -3.82 -8.52
C LEU A 70 -4.17 -2.98 -9.68
N PRO A 71 -3.36 -2.05 -10.22
CA PRO A 71 -3.73 -1.25 -11.39
C PRO A 71 -4.00 -2.10 -12.65
N ASP A 72 -3.48 -3.33 -12.69
CA ASP A 72 -3.74 -4.31 -13.75
C ASP A 72 -5.16 -4.93 -13.66
N GLY A 73 -5.97 -4.52 -12.67
CA GLY A 73 -7.33 -5.01 -12.45
C GLY A 73 -7.42 -6.33 -11.68
N ARG A 74 -6.29 -6.87 -11.23
CA ARG A 74 -6.24 -8.08 -10.41
C ARG A 74 -6.36 -7.73 -8.93
N THR A 75 -7.12 -8.52 -8.19
CA THR A 75 -7.16 -8.43 -6.72
C THR A 75 -6.26 -9.51 -6.16
N GLU A 76 -5.27 -9.10 -5.38
CA GLU A 76 -4.30 -9.97 -4.74
C GLU A 76 -4.35 -9.78 -3.23
N THR A 77 -4.10 -10.83 -2.47
CA THR A 77 -3.96 -10.72 -1.02
C THR A 77 -2.51 -10.38 -0.69
N ALA A 78 -2.29 -9.24 -0.06
CA ALA A 78 -1.00 -8.72 0.35
C ALA A 78 -0.91 -8.58 1.87
N LEU A 79 0.32 -8.55 2.37
CA LEU A 79 0.61 -8.27 3.77
C LEU A 79 1.65 -7.16 3.84
N ILE A 80 1.49 -6.24 4.80
CA ILE A 80 2.44 -5.13 5.00
C ILE A 80 3.74 -5.72 5.54
N ARG A 81 4.77 -5.72 4.71
CA ARG A 81 6.07 -6.27 5.09
C ARG A 81 6.91 -5.31 5.91
N ASP A 82 6.85 -4.03 5.58
CA ASP A 82 7.61 -2.97 6.25
C ASP A 82 6.83 -1.65 6.19
N LEU A 83 7.00 -0.83 7.22
CA LEU A 83 6.36 0.48 7.35
C LEU A 83 7.41 1.52 7.72
N GLN A 84 7.68 2.43 6.79
CA GLN A 84 8.56 3.56 7.05
C GLN A 84 7.78 4.70 7.72
N VAL A 85 8.03 4.91 9.01
CA VAL A 85 7.49 6.03 9.79
C VAL A 85 8.56 7.12 9.89
N ASP A 86 8.18 8.38 9.68
CA ASP A 86 9.07 9.52 9.92
C ASP A 86 9.26 9.69 11.44
N PRO A 87 10.50 9.78 11.95
CA PRO A 87 10.79 9.85 13.38
C PRO A 87 10.39 11.17 14.06
#